data_AF-A0A4R8DMD3-F1
#
_entry.id   AF-A0A4R8DMD3-F1
#
_cell.length_a   1.000
_cell.length_b   1.000
_cell.length_c   1.000
_cell.angle_alpha   90.00
_cell.angle_beta   90.00
_cell.angle_gamma   90.00
#
_symmetry.space_group_name_H-M   'P 1'
#
loop_
_entity.id
_entity.type
_entity.pdbx_description
1 polymer ?
#
loop_
_entity_poly.entity_id
_entity_poly.type
_entity_poly.pdbx_seq_one_letter_code
_entity_poly.pdbx_strand_id
1 'polypeptide(L)'
;MKLNRASAAAASALLLGGLAALPAGTATAAGTATASATAACSINLGSITAGGDMANATVTATSPATVKRSTGPHMLSPGLAKLASTWTDSLGVGADYTVYGDVIVSGTLYAGAYGVDSAGKPFTSLKSRGVGYIGYKAIESSWYWGKVDRTADYRLRGDGVLYRYTGRVVTRWPGYSSVKTMALISETPTYDTFLATTNGGALYTIHIPVTGTPVVKKVRTSTWQGFEYLVAEKCGTQSTLLAGIDKDTGSAFLYAVGHANGASTVIKGLGKMPGDFKDPVYFLNTAEGNAPLFGE
;
A
#
# COMPACT_ATOMS: atom_id res chain seq x y z
N MET A 1 27.77 -9.81 38.41
CA MET A 1 28.09 -10.83 39.43
C MET A 1 27.41 -12.13 39.03
N LYS A 2 28.22 -13.17 38.79
CA LYS A 2 27.95 -14.62 38.70
C LYS A 2 26.54 -15.14 38.33
N LEU A 3 26.49 -15.84 37.18
CA LEU A 3 26.02 -17.23 36.94
C LEU A 3 24.71 -17.72 37.60
N ASN A 4 23.78 -18.25 36.77
CA ASN A 4 23.71 -19.70 36.56
C ASN A 4 22.73 -20.12 35.44
N ARG A 5 23.21 -21.04 34.59
CA ARG A 5 22.39 -21.93 33.74
C ARG A 5 21.81 -23.02 34.63
N ALA A 6 20.59 -23.47 34.34
CA ALA A 6 20.11 -24.78 34.76
C ALA A 6 19.42 -25.45 33.56
N SER A 7 20.04 -26.51 33.07
CA SER A 7 19.46 -27.49 32.17
C SER A 7 18.60 -28.47 32.99
N ALA A 8 17.49 -28.92 32.43
CA ALA A 8 16.83 -30.15 32.88
C ALA A 8 16.38 -30.95 31.66
N ALA A 9 16.84 -32.19 31.60
CA ALA A 9 16.50 -33.22 30.64
C ALA A 9 15.71 -34.35 31.34
N ALA A 10 15.19 -35.28 30.52
CA ALA A 10 14.49 -36.55 30.84
C ALA A 10 12.96 -36.41 30.97
N ALA A 11 12.13 -37.37 30.51
CA ALA A 11 12.38 -38.78 30.27
C ALA A 11 11.49 -39.36 29.16
N SER A 12 12.03 -40.37 28.47
CA SER A 12 11.33 -41.31 27.60
C SER A 12 10.53 -42.31 28.44
N ALA A 13 9.34 -42.69 27.97
CA ALA A 13 8.65 -43.91 28.41
C ALA A 13 8.33 -44.77 27.18
N LEU A 14 9.06 -45.88 27.07
CA LEU A 14 8.78 -47.02 26.22
C LEU A 14 7.68 -47.86 26.87
N LEU A 15 6.65 -48.22 26.11
CA LEU A 15 5.74 -49.31 26.46
C LEU A 15 5.65 -50.26 25.26
N LEU A 16 6.27 -51.43 25.44
CA LEU A 16 6.15 -52.62 24.61
C LEU A 16 4.97 -53.46 25.13
N GLY A 17 4.19 -54.05 24.22
CA GLY A 17 3.37 -55.22 24.53
C GLY A 17 2.12 -55.37 23.69
N GLY A 18 2.06 -56.46 22.89
CA GLY A 18 0.82 -57.02 22.37
C GLY A 18 0.83 -57.40 20.89
N LEU A 19 1.39 -58.57 20.55
CA LEU A 19 1.12 -59.24 19.28
C LEU A 19 -0.28 -59.88 19.30
N ALA A 20 -1.13 -59.53 18.35
CA ALA A 20 -2.30 -60.31 17.93
C ALA A 20 -2.41 -60.22 16.39
N ALA A 21 -2.72 -61.34 15.74
CA ALA A 21 -2.60 -61.54 14.30
C ALA A 21 -3.89 -61.25 13.51
N LEU A 22 -3.73 -60.58 12.34
CA LEU A 22 -4.52 -60.58 11.08
C LEU A 22 -5.97 -60.02 11.14
N PRO A 23 -6.52 -59.36 10.07
CA PRO A 23 -6.25 -59.59 8.64
C PRO A 23 -5.93 -58.34 7.79
N ALA A 24 -5.58 -58.59 6.53
CA ALA A 24 -5.34 -57.58 5.50
C ALA A 24 -6.52 -56.60 5.33
N GLY A 25 -6.26 -55.32 5.56
CA GLY A 25 -7.19 -54.22 5.34
C GLY A 25 -6.47 -53.08 4.63
N THR A 26 -6.97 -52.75 3.44
CA THR A 26 -6.70 -51.59 2.59
C THR A 26 -5.85 -50.46 3.20
N ALA A 27 -4.74 -50.13 2.54
CA ALA A 27 -4.00 -48.90 2.76
C ALA A 27 -4.95 -47.70 2.64
N THR A 28 -5.29 -47.09 3.77
CA THR A 28 -5.92 -45.78 3.82
C THR A 28 -4.92 -44.79 3.24
N ALA A 29 -5.27 -44.24 2.07
CA ALA A 29 -4.56 -43.13 1.48
C ALA A 29 -4.35 -42.06 2.56
N ALA A 30 -3.09 -41.70 2.80
CA ALA A 30 -2.74 -40.53 3.58
C ALA A 30 -3.55 -39.36 3.00
N GLY A 31 -4.43 -38.78 3.82
CA GLY A 31 -5.23 -37.64 3.44
C GLY A 31 -4.31 -36.60 2.83
N THR A 32 -4.52 -36.31 1.54
CA THR A 32 -3.98 -35.12 0.91
C THR A 32 -4.33 -33.97 1.83
N ALA A 33 -3.32 -33.41 2.50
CA ALA A 33 -3.45 -32.14 3.17
C ALA A 33 -4.02 -31.18 2.12
N THR A 34 -5.29 -30.82 2.26
CA THR A 34 -5.86 -29.70 1.54
C THR A 34 -4.95 -28.53 1.90
N ALA A 35 -4.10 -28.14 0.95
CA ALA A 35 -3.35 -26.90 1.04
C ALA A 35 -4.40 -25.83 1.34
N SER A 36 -4.31 -25.23 2.52
CA SER A 36 -5.18 -24.13 2.91
C SER A 36 -5.05 -23.10 1.80
N ALA A 37 -6.15 -22.83 1.08
CA ALA A 37 -6.13 -21.89 -0.01
C ALA A 37 -5.60 -20.56 0.55
N THR A 38 -4.45 -20.10 0.06
CA THR A 38 -3.93 -18.81 0.45
C THR A 38 -4.98 -17.77 0.09
N ALA A 39 -5.47 -17.02 1.08
CA ALA A 39 -6.48 -16.00 0.85
C ALA A 39 -5.99 -15.06 -0.27
N ALA A 40 -6.84 -14.78 -1.24
CA ALA A 40 -6.49 -13.89 -2.33
C ALA A 40 -6.16 -12.50 -1.77
N CYS A 41 -5.03 -11.93 -2.18
CA CYS A 41 -4.65 -10.58 -1.80
C CYS A 41 -5.72 -9.58 -2.23
N SER A 42 -5.90 -8.53 -1.43
CA SER A 42 -6.80 -7.43 -1.77
C SER A 42 -6.09 -6.10 -1.61
N ILE A 43 -6.54 -5.10 -2.36
CA ILE A 43 -6.13 -3.71 -2.24
C ILE A 43 -7.39 -2.87 -2.03
N ASN A 44 -7.36 -1.99 -1.04
CA ASN A 44 -8.42 -1.03 -0.79
C ASN A 44 -8.05 0.27 -1.50
N LEU A 45 -8.65 0.45 -2.68
CA LEU A 45 -8.43 1.60 -3.51
C LEU A 45 -9.36 2.73 -3.07
N GLY A 46 -8.82 3.69 -2.34
CA GLY A 46 -9.52 4.93 -2.04
C GLY A 46 -9.55 5.84 -3.25
N SER A 47 -10.63 6.62 -3.37
CA SER A 47 -10.74 7.68 -4.37
C SER A 47 -11.49 8.89 -3.84
N ILE A 48 -11.23 10.04 -4.46
CA ILE A 48 -12.04 11.24 -4.28
C ILE A 48 -12.83 11.42 -5.55
N THR A 49 -14.16 11.31 -5.49
CA THR A 49 -15.02 11.43 -6.67
C THR A 49 -14.98 12.84 -7.25
N ALA A 50 -15.43 13.02 -8.49
CA ALA A 50 -15.60 14.36 -9.08
C ALA A 50 -16.56 15.24 -8.25
N GLY A 51 -17.53 14.61 -7.56
CA GLY A 51 -18.44 15.24 -6.62
C GLY A 51 -17.80 15.62 -5.29
N GLY A 52 -16.60 15.11 -4.98
CA GLY A 52 -15.89 15.39 -3.72
C GLY A 52 -16.23 14.44 -2.57
N ASP A 53 -16.77 13.26 -2.90
CA ASP A 53 -17.01 12.18 -1.95
C ASP A 53 -15.76 11.33 -1.77
N MET A 54 -15.52 10.87 -0.55
CA MET A 54 -14.48 9.89 -0.25
C MET A 54 -15.04 8.50 -0.58
N ALA A 55 -14.68 7.93 -1.73
CA ALA A 55 -15.11 6.61 -2.15
C ALA A 55 -14.01 5.56 -1.92
N ASN A 56 -14.41 4.28 -1.94
CA ASN A 56 -13.50 3.16 -1.80
C ASN A 56 -13.91 2.00 -2.71
N ALA A 57 -12.93 1.27 -3.21
CA ALA A 57 -13.10 0.04 -3.96
C ALA A 57 -12.17 -1.03 -3.40
N THR A 58 -12.73 -2.03 -2.73
CA THR A 58 -11.98 -3.24 -2.36
C THR A 58 -11.84 -4.12 -3.58
N VAL A 59 -10.61 -4.25 -4.07
CA VAL A 59 -10.26 -5.10 -5.20
C VAL A 59 -9.59 -6.36 -4.68
N THR A 60 -10.13 -7.52 -5.00
CA THR A 60 -9.55 -8.82 -4.64
C THR A 60 -8.97 -9.51 -5.88
N ALA A 61 -7.76 -10.02 -5.75
CA ALA A 61 -6.96 -10.64 -6.82
C ALA A 61 -7.42 -12.07 -7.16
N THR A 62 -8.69 -12.23 -7.50
CA THR A 62 -9.29 -13.45 -8.06
C THR A 62 -9.07 -13.54 -9.58
N SER A 63 -9.53 -14.62 -10.21
CA SER A 63 -9.49 -14.78 -11.68
C SER A 63 -10.90 -15.04 -12.21
N PRO A 64 -11.59 -14.01 -12.76
CA PRO A 64 -11.18 -12.60 -12.87
C PRO A 64 -11.21 -11.86 -11.52
N ALA A 65 -10.51 -10.72 -11.43
CA ALA A 65 -10.50 -9.89 -10.23
C ALA A 65 -11.91 -9.36 -9.90
N THR A 66 -12.24 -9.29 -8.60
CA THR A 66 -13.53 -8.78 -8.11
C THR A 66 -13.36 -7.40 -7.49
N VAL A 67 -14.34 -6.52 -7.69
CA VAL A 67 -14.33 -5.15 -7.14
C VAL A 67 -15.63 -4.89 -6.39
N LYS A 68 -15.53 -4.58 -5.10
CA LYS A 68 -16.65 -4.11 -4.27
C LYS A 68 -16.47 -2.63 -3.98
N ARG A 69 -17.44 -1.82 -4.42
CA ARG A 69 -17.42 -0.36 -4.24
C ARG A 69 -18.26 0.06 -3.04
N SER A 70 -17.85 1.14 -2.41
CA SER A 70 -18.59 1.83 -1.36
C SER A 70 -18.33 3.33 -1.47
N THR A 71 -19.35 4.13 -1.16
CA THR A 71 -19.23 5.58 -1.09
C THR A 71 -19.20 5.97 0.39
N GLY A 72 -18.15 6.66 0.80
CA GLY A 72 -18.02 7.27 2.12
C GLY A 72 -18.62 8.69 2.12
N PRO A 73 -18.22 9.54 3.09
CA PRO A 73 -18.83 10.85 3.24
C PRO A 73 -18.45 11.82 2.12
N HIS A 74 -19.35 12.77 1.86
CA HIS A 74 -19.03 13.98 1.12
C HIS A 74 -18.13 14.87 1.98
N MET A 75 -16.93 15.20 1.49
CA MET A 75 -15.92 15.92 2.27
C MET A 75 -15.37 17.16 1.57
N LEU A 76 -15.36 17.18 0.24
CA LEU A 76 -14.68 18.19 -0.55
C LEU A 76 -15.65 18.84 -1.53
N SER A 77 -15.44 20.11 -1.85
CA SER A 77 -16.19 20.73 -2.93
C SER A 77 -15.83 20.06 -4.27
N PRO A 78 -16.80 19.90 -5.19
CA PRO A 78 -16.58 19.24 -6.48
C PRO A 78 -15.37 19.79 -7.25
N GLY A 79 -14.55 18.89 -7.81
CA GLY A 79 -13.44 19.21 -8.72
C GLY A 79 -12.20 19.89 -8.09
N LEU A 80 -12.19 20.16 -6.79
CA LEU A 80 -11.08 20.89 -6.14
C LEU A 80 -9.93 20.00 -5.68
N ALA A 81 -10.20 18.72 -5.39
CA ALA A 81 -9.17 17.76 -5.02
C ALA A 81 -8.22 17.48 -6.20
N LYS A 82 -6.91 17.40 -5.92
CA LYS A 82 -5.89 17.17 -6.95
C LYS A 82 -5.01 15.96 -6.67
N LEU A 83 -4.61 15.75 -5.42
CA LEU A 83 -3.74 14.66 -4.98
C LEU A 83 -4.12 14.26 -3.55
N ALA A 84 -3.89 13.00 -3.21
CA ALA A 84 -4.01 12.48 -1.86
C ALA A 84 -2.81 11.58 -1.57
N SER A 85 -2.37 11.53 -0.31
CA SER A 85 -1.48 10.47 0.18
C SER A 85 -2.27 9.18 0.40
N THR A 86 -1.62 8.13 0.89
CA THR A 86 -2.28 7.05 1.62
C THR A 86 -3.17 7.62 2.73
N TRP A 87 -4.36 7.05 2.88
CA TRP A 87 -5.26 7.30 4.00
C TRP A 87 -5.31 6.07 4.89
N THR A 88 -5.35 6.29 6.20
CA THR A 88 -5.32 5.23 7.21
C THR A 88 -6.61 5.29 8.02
N ASP A 89 -7.29 4.15 8.10
CA ASP A 89 -8.39 3.89 9.01
C ASP A 89 -7.86 3.49 10.39
N SER A 90 -8.23 4.24 11.42
CA SER A 90 -7.93 3.95 12.82
C SER A 90 -9.23 3.70 13.57
N LEU A 91 -9.28 2.56 14.26
CA LEU A 91 -10.42 2.17 15.09
C LEU A 91 -10.22 2.69 16.51
N GLY A 92 -11.26 3.30 17.08
CA GLY A 92 -11.25 3.74 18.46
C GLY A 92 -11.89 2.75 19.43
N VAL A 93 -12.40 3.27 20.55
CA VAL A 93 -13.16 2.47 21.53
C VAL A 93 -14.65 2.47 21.21
N GLY A 94 -15.17 1.31 20.77
CA GLY A 94 -16.58 1.11 20.49
C GLY A 94 -16.86 1.06 18.99
N ALA A 95 -17.72 1.96 18.52
CA ALA A 95 -18.07 2.09 17.10
C ALA A 95 -17.42 3.29 16.42
N ASP A 96 -16.51 3.99 17.12
CA ASP A 96 -15.74 5.10 16.60
C ASP A 96 -14.64 4.63 15.66
N TYR A 97 -14.45 5.40 14.61
CA TYR A 97 -13.33 5.22 13.69
C TYR A 97 -12.98 6.55 13.06
N THR A 98 -11.73 6.70 12.66
CA THR A 98 -11.23 7.87 11.95
C THR A 98 -10.38 7.41 10.79
N VAL A 99 -10.76 7.83 9.59
CA VAL A 99 -9.92 7.71 8.40
C VAL A 99 -9.25 9.06 8.16
N TYR A 100 -7.93 9.06 8.06
CA TYR A 100 -7.15 10.30 7.91
C TYR A 100 -6.03 10.16 6.88
N GLY A 101 -5.65 11.28 6.29
CA GLY A 101 -4.59 11.36 5.30
C GLY A 101 -4.34 12.80 4.88
N ASP A 102 -3.37 13.03 4.01
CA ASP A 102 -3.10 14.35 3.45
C ASP A 102 -3.73 14.47 2.06
N VAL A 103 -4.28 15.65 1.76
CA VAL A 103 -4.94 15.96 0.48
C VAL A 103 -4.57 17.36 0.01
N ILE A 104 -4.29 17.51 -1.29
CA ILE A 104 -4.12 18.81 -1.92
C ILE A 104 -5.45 19.23 -2.54
N VAL A 105 -5.98 20.36 -2.07
CA VAL A 105 -7.22 20.97 -2.54
C VAL A 105 -6.91 22.39 -3.00
N SER A 106 -7.16 22.69 -4.28
CA SER A 106 -6.93 24.02 -4.87
C SER A 106 -5.55 24.64 -4.56
N GLY A 107 -4.48 23.83 -4.50
CA GLY A 107 -3.12 24.32 -4.25
C GLY A 107 -2.72 24.48 -2.78
N THR A 108 -3.58 24.06 -1.85
CA THR A 108 -3.31 24.02 -0.41
C THR A 108 -3.26 22.57 0.06
N LEU A 109 -2.26 22.24 0.88
CA LEU A 109 -2.19 20.92 1.53
C LEU A 109 -3.04 20.95 2.80
N TYR A 110 -3.86 19.93 2.99
CA TYR A 110 -4.67 19.72 4.19
C TYR A 110 -4.36 18.37 4.80
N ALA A 111 -4.33 18.32 6.13
CA ALA A 111 -4.66 17.11 6.87
C ALA A 111 -6.18 16.92 6.82
N GLY A 112 -6.62 15.88 6.14
CA GLY A 112 -8.01 15.45 6.10
C GLY A 112 -8.30 14.36 7.11
N ALA A 113 -9.48 14.40 7.70
CA ALA A 113 -10.03 13.29 8.46
C ALA A 113 -11.55 13.18 8.27
N TYR A 114 -12.08 11.98 8.30
CA TYR A 114 -13.51 11.72 8.43
C TYR A 114 -13.74 10.46 9.24
N GLY A 115 -14.94 10.28 9.76
CA GLY A 115 -15.27 9.08 10.52
C GLY A 115 -16.50 9.26 11.37
N VAL A 116 -16.56 8.49 12.46
CA VAL A 116 -17.64 8.52 13.45
C VAL A 116 -16.98 8.70 14.83
N ASP A 117 -17.46 9.66 15.61
CA ASP A 117 -16.95 9.91 16.96
C ASP A 117 -17.49 8.90 17.98
N SER A 118 -17.02 8.97 19.23
CA SER A 118 -17.43 8.08 20.32
C SER A 118 -18.90 8.20 20.71
N ALA A 119 -19.61 9.24 20.25
CA ALA A 119 -21.05 9.39 20.41
C ALA A 119 -21.84 8.83 19.22
N GLY A 120 -21.17 8.22 18.24
CA GLY A 120 -21.79 7.69 17.03
C GLY A 120 -22.13 8.75 15.98
N LYS A 121 -21.59 9.98 16.11
CA LYS A 121 -21.87 11.07 15.19
C LYS A 121 -20.83 11.12 14.06
N PRO A 122 -21.24 11.14 12.79
CA PRO A 122 -20.32 11.33 11.68
C PRO A 122 -19.65 12.71 11.72
N PHE A 123 -18.38 12.77 11.31
CA PHE A 123 -17.65 14.01 11.16
C PHE A 123 -16.75 14.01 9.91
N THR A 124 -16.40 15.21 9.48
CA THR A 124 -15.37 15.48 8.47
C THR A 124 -14.54 16.69 8.92
N SER A 125 -13.25 16.70 8.65
CA SER A 125 -12.33 17.76 9.07
C SER A 125 -11.24 17.99 8.02
N LEU A 126 -10.92 19.26 7.79
CA LEU A 126 -9.81 19.70 6.96
C LEU A 126 -9.00 20.74 7.72
N LYS A 127 -7.76 20.41 8.05
CA LYS A 127 -6.82 21.32 8.68
C LYS A 127 -5.71 21.70 7.70
N SER A 128 -5.65 22.98 7.33
CA SER A 128 -4.60 23.45 6.42
C SER A 128 -3.21 23.21 7.02
N ARG A 129 -2.32 22.65 6.20
CA ARG A 129 -0.88 22.49 6.45
C ARG A 129 -0.04 23.48 5.61
N GLY A 130 -0.69 24.40 4.91
CA GLY A 130 -0.05 25.48 4.15
C GLY A 130 -0.39 25.51 2.67
N VAL A 131 -0.08 26.64 2.04
CA VAL A 131 -0.30 26.93 0.61
C VAL A 131 0.96 26.64 -0.23
N GLY A 132 0.85 26.76 -1.55
CA GLY A 132 2.01 26.63 -2.46
C GLY A 132 2.20 25.23 -3.06
N TYR A 133 1.14 24.43 -3.06
CA TYR A 133 1.14 23.06 -3.58
C TYR A 133 0.63 22.97 -5.03
N ILE A 134 0.44 24.12 -5.69
CA ILE A 134 0.17 24.16 -7.13
C ILE A 134 1.37 23.55 -7.88
N GLY A 135 1.09 22.65 -8.81
CA GLY A 135 2.09 22.02 -9.65
C GLY A 135 2.80 20.82 -9.03
N TYR A 136 2.39 20.34 -7.85
CA TYR A 136 2.80 19.01 -7.38
C TYR A 136 2.10 17.91 -8.18
N LYS A 137 2.76 16.76 -8.32
CA LYS A 137 2.25 15.60 -9.09
C LYS A 137 2.03 14.36 -8.24
N ALA A 138 2.66 14.26 -7.07
CA ALA A 138 2.41 13.21 -6.10
C ALA A 138 2.70 13.69 -4.68
N ILE A 139 1.94 13.17 -3.72
CA ILE A 139 2.22 13.23 -2.29
C ILE A 139 2.04 11.83 -1.72
N GLU A 140 2.82 11.48 -0.72
CA GLU A 140 2.70 10.19 -0.05
C GLU A 140 3.20 10.28 1.38
N SER A 141 2.65 9.47 2.28
CA SER A 141 3.13 9.36 3.65
C SER A 141 3.59 7.92 3.89
N SER A 142 4.80 7.80 4.44
CA SER A 142 5.33 6.54 4.93
C SER A 142 5.21 6.48 6.44
N TRP A 143 4.78 5.32 6.94
CA TRP A 143 4.74 4.98 8.34
C TRP A 143 5.30 3.57 8.56
N TYR A 144 6.51 3.49 9.09
CA TYR A 144 7.08 2.25 9.59
C TYR A 144 6.92 2.18 11.12
N TRP A 145 6.39 1.04 11.59
CA TRP A 145 6.29 0.71 13.01
C TRP A 145 6.97 -0.63 13.29
N GLY A 146 7.61 -0.76 14.46
CA GLY A 146 8.32 -1.98 14.83
C GLY A 146 9.33 -1.77 15.95
N LYS A 147 10.61 -2.13 15.74
CA LYS A 147 11.69 -1.81 16.70
C LYS A 147 12.00 -0.32 16.79
N VAL A 148 11.73 0.40 15.71
CA VAL A 148 11.84 1.85 15.60
C VAL A 148 10.61 2.33 14.87
N ASP A 149 10.08 3.47 15.29
CA ASP A 149 8.99 4.12 14.58
C ASP A 149 9.58 5.21 13.69
N ARG A 150 9.11 5.26 12.44
CA ARG A 150 9.57 6.23 11.46
C ARG A 150 8.42 6.69 10.59
N THR A 151 8.34 8.01 10.44
CA THR A 151 7.42 8.64 9.51
C THR A 151 8.17 9.52 8.53
N ALA A 152 7.67 9.59 7.30
CA ALA A 152 8.19 10.50 6.29
C ALA A 152 7.07 10.92 5.33
N ASP A 153 6.98 12.21 5.04
CA ASP A 153 6.09 12.70 3.98
C ASP A 153 6.91 13.01 2.73
N TYR A 154 6.49 12.42 1.61
CA TYR A 154 7.09 12.58 0.30
C TYR A 154 6.25 13.47 -0.57
N ARG A 155 6.91 14.35 -1.32
CA ARG A 155 6.23 15.28 -2.22
C ARG A 155 7.03 15.45 -3.49
N LEU A 156 6.43 15.10 -4.63
CA LEU A 156 7.04 15.30 -5.94
C LEU A 156 6.47 16.56 -6.57
N ARG A 157 7.32 17.57 -6.72
CA ARG A 157 6.97 18.79 -7.43
C ARG A 157 7.09 18.58 -8.95
N GLY A 158 6.27 19.27 -9.72
CA GLY A 158 6.13 19.08 -11.16
C GLY A 158 7.39 19.39 -11.98
N ASP A 159 8.33 20.14 -11.42
CA ASP A 159 9.66 20.42 -11.98
C ASP A 159 10.68 19.30 -11.70
N GLY A 160 10.30 18.24 -11.00
CA GLY A 160 11.14 17.07 -10.76
C GLY A 160 11.98 17.14 -9.50
N VAL A 161 11.64 17.98 -8.53
CA VAL A 161 12.24 17.95 -7.20
C VAL A 161 11.40 17.07 -6.28
N LEU A 162 12.01 16.00 -5.79
CA LEU A 162 11.42 15.13 -4.75
C LEU A 162 11.84 15.64 -3.37
N TYR A 163 10.86 15.93 -2.53
CA TYR A 163 11.04 16.32 -1.15
C TYR A 163 10.71 15.16 -0.21
N ARG A 164 11.49 15.04 0.87
CA ARG A 164 11.16 14.23 2.04
C ARG A 164 11.12 15.12 3.28
N TYR A 165 10.02 15.06 4.01
CA TYR A 165 9.83 15.71 5.29
C TYR A 165 9.90 14.65 6.39
N THR A 166 10.76 14.86 7.38
CA THR A 166 10.82 14.05 8.60
C THR A 166 10.67 15.00 9.78
N GLY A 167 9.44 15.17 10.25
CA GLY A 167 9.07 16.26 11.14
C GLY A 167 9.35 17.62 10.48
N ARG A 168 10.28 18.39 11.04
CA ARG A 168 10.67 19.72 10.50
C ARG A 168 11.84 19.66 9.51
N VAL A 169 12.51 18.52 9.40
CA VAL A 169 13.69 18.38 8.53
C VAL A 169 13.22 18.11 7.10
N VAL A 170 13.77 18.87 6.16
CA VAL A 170 13.44 18.74 4.73
C VAL A 170 14.69 18.34 3.96
N THR A 171 14.61 17.20 3.29
CA THR A 171 15.61 16.78 2.29
C THR A 171 15.01 16.91 0.89
N ARG A 172 15.83 17.30 -0.10
CA ARG A 172 15.39 17.51 -1.48
C ARG A 172 16.36 16.89 -2.47
N TRP A 173 15.83 16.29 -3.52
CA TRP A 173 16.61 15.71 -4.61
C TRP A 173 16.02 16.13 -5.96
N PRO A 174 16.77 16.84 -6.82
CA PRO A 174 16.35 17.08 -8.20
C PRO A 174 16.52 15.81 -9.05
N GLY A 175 16.02 15.84 -10.29
CA GLY A 175 16.24 14.78 -11.29
C GLY A 175 15.04 13.87 -11.56
N TYR A 176 13.87 14.17 -11.00
CA TYR A 176 12.65 13.37 -11.12
C TYR A 176 11.62 13.98 -12.07
N SER A 177 12.03 14.87 -12.98
CA SER A 177 11.10 15.62 -13.86
C SER A 177 10.35 14.71 -14.83
N SER A 178 10.92 13.54 -15.15
CA SER A 178 10.31 12.53 -16.00
C SER A 178 9.23 11.71 -15.28
N VAL A 179 9.18 11.71 -13.94
CA VAL A 179 8.20 10.94 -13.18
C VAL A 179 6.79 11.50 -13.42
N LYS A 180 5.86 10.60 -13.77
CA LYS A 180 4.44 10.90 -13.99
C LYS A 180 3.65 10.67 -12.71
N THR A 181 3.78 9.47 -12.12
CA THR A 181 3.13 9.07 -10.86
C THR A 181 4.02 8.07 -10.12
N MET A 182 3.78 7.90 -8.82
CA MET A 182 4.54 6.98 -7.97
C MET A 182 3.66 6.37 -6.87
N ALA A 183 4.00 5.16 -6.42
CA ALA A 183 3.36 4.46 -5.31
C ALA A 183 4.42 3.92 -4.36
N LEU A 184 4.22 4.07 -3.05
CA LEU A 184 5.08 3.46 -2.03
C LEU A 184 4.88 1.93 -2.06
N ILE A 185 5.97 1.17 -2.06
CA ILE A 185 5.95 -0.29 -2.07
C ILE A 185 6.74 -0.93 -0.93
N SER A 186 7.61 -0.17 -0.27
CA SER A 186 8.37 -0.63 0.88
C SER A 186 8.54 0.48 1.90
N GLU A 187 8.37 0.11 3.15
CA GLU A 187 8.55 0.94 4.33
C GLU A 187 9.36 0.13 5.33
N THR A 188 10.60 0.54 5.60
CA THR A 188 11.51 -0.23 6.45
C THR A 188 12.18 0.67 7.51
N PRO A 189 12.91 0.10 8.47
CA PRO A 189 13.70 0.89 9.41
C PRO A 189 14.75 1.79 8.75
N THR A 190 15.24 1.40 7.56
CA THR A 190 16.43 2.02 6.95
C THR A 190 16.18 2.65 5.59
N TYR A 191 15.02 2.42 4.97
CA TYR A 191 14.66 3.02 3.68
C TYR A 191 13.15 2.96 3.41
N ASP A 192 12.74 3.75 2.42
CA ASP A 192 11.47 3.62 1.70
C ASP A 192 11.75 3.33 0.23
N THR A 193 10.83 2.63 -0.44
CA THR A 193 10.94 2.38 -1.88
C THR A 193 9.64 2.69 -2.58
N PHE A 194 9.72 3.43 -3.68
CA PHE A 194 8.59 3.70 -4.57
C PHE A 194 8.73 2.92 -5.87
N LEU A 195 7.60 2.53 -6.46
CA LEU A 195 7.51 2.32 -7.91
C LEU A 195 7.04 3.61 -8.57
N ALA A 196 7.66 3.99 -9.68
CA ALA A 196 7.35 5.22 -10.39
C ALA A 196 7.28 4.99 -11.90
N THR A 197 6.23 5.51 -12.53
CA THR A 197 6.14 5.59 -13.99
C THR A 197 6.76 6.87 -14.49
N THR A 198 7.27 6.86 -15.72
CA THR A 198 7.70 8.07 -16.41
C THR A 198 6.71 8.50 -17.48
N ASN A 199 6.76 9.76 -17.90
CA ASN A 199 5.99 10.26 -19.05
C ASN A 199 6.32 9.49 -20.35
N GLY A 200 7.51 8.91 -20.45
CA GLY A 200 7.93 8.04 -21.57
C GLY A 200 7.50 6.57 -21.42
N GLY A 201 6.79 6.21 -20.35
CA GLY A 201 6.20 4.88 -20.15
C GLY A 201 7.11 3.82 -19.53
N ALA A 202 8.29 4.20 -19.04
CA ALA A 202 9.14 3.30 -18.29
C ALA A 202 8.67 3.18 -16.83
N LEU A 203 9.02 2.07 -16.18
CA LEU A 203 8.79 1.83 -14.75
C LEU A 203 10.13 1.73 -14.03
N TYR A 204 10.25 2.41 -12.89
CA TYR A 204 11.46 2.45 -12.06
C TYR A 204 11.13 2.16 -10.60
N THR A 205 12.11 1.67 -9.85
CA THR A 205 12.13 1.83 -8.39
C THR A 205 12.89 3.10 -8.02
N ILE A 206 12.45 3.75 -6.95
CA ILE A 206 13.17 4.84 -6.28
C ILE A 206 13.38 4.40 -4.83
N HIS A 207 14.56 3.89 -4.52
CA HIS A 207 14.96 3.46 -3.19
C HIS A 207 15.57 4.65 -2.44
N ILE A 208 14.98 5.03 -1.31
CA ILE A 208 15.33 6.23 -0.54
C ILE A 208 15.80 5.79 0.84
N PRO A 209 17.12 5.70 1.08
CA PRO A 209 17.63 5.37 2.40
C PRO A 209 17.33 6.49 3.40
N VAL A 210 17.18 6.15 4.68
CA VAL A 210 16.97 7.13 5.77
C VAL A 210 18.09 8.17 5.76
N THR A 211 19.33 7.75 5.52
CA THR A 211 20.49 8.60 5.32
C THR A 211 21.11 8.37 3.93
N GLY A 212 21.57 9.44 3.29
CA GLY A 212 22.19 9.38 1.96
C GLY A 212 21.26 9.80 0.83
N THR A 213 21.58 9.36 -0.38
CA THR A 213 20.90 9.74 -1.62
C THR A 213 20.06 8.60 -2.18
N PRO A 214 18.90 8.89 -2.81
CA PRO A 214 18.11 7.87 -3.48
C PRO A 214 18.88 7.13 -4.57
N VAL A 215 18.54 5.85 -4.75
CA VAL A 215 19.02 4.99 -5.83
C VAL A 215 17.85 4.62 -6.72
N VAL A 216 17.98 4.88 -8.02
CA VAL A 216 16.92 4.64 -9.00
C VAL A 216 17.32 3.45 -9.88
N LYS A 217 16.46 2.42 -9.97
CA LYS A 217 16.70 1.26 -10.84
C LYS A 217 15.56 1.12 -11.84
N LYS A 218 15.91 0.87 -13.09
CA LYS A 218 14.93 0.61 -14.16
C LYS A 218 14.34 -0.79 -13.99
N VAL A 219 13.01 -0.88 -14.04
CA VAL A 219 12.25 -2.14 -13.93
C VAL A 219 11.68 -2.59 -15.27
N ARG A 220 11.06 -1.67 -16.02
CA ARG A 220 10.56 -1.88 -17.39
C ARG A 220 10.87 -0.68 -18.25
N THR A 221 11.04 -0.90 -19.54
CA THR A 221 11.41 0.15 -20.51
C THR A 221 10.23 0.91 -21.09
N SER A 222 9.05 0.30 -21.13
CA SER A 222 7.84 0.84 -21.76
C SER A 222 6.58 0.17 -21.20
N THR A 223 5.41 0.57 -21.72
CA THR A 223 4.04 0.07 -21.44
C THR A 223 3.36 0.59 -20.18
N TRP A 224 3.97 1.53 -19.46
CA TRP A 224 3.40 2.10 -18.23
C TRP A 224 2.90 3.55 -18.39
N GLN A 225 2.97 4.13 -19.59
CA GLN A 225 2.64 5.53 -19.84
C GLN A 225 1.15 5.85 -19.64
N GLY A 226 0.26 4.86 -19.82
CA GLY A 226 -1.18 5.05 -19.72
C GLY A 226 -1.71 5.20 -18.30
N PHE A 227 -0.88 4.97 -17.27
CA PHE A 227 -1.34 5.08 -15.89
C PHE A 227 -1.09 6.47 -15.31
N GLU A 228 -2.16 7.13 -14.88
CA GLU A 228 -2.13 8.37 -14.11
C GLU A 228 -1.93 8.10 -12.62
N TYR A 229 -2.37 6.96 -12.12
CA TYR A 229 -2.18 6.55 -10.74
C TYR A 229 -1.59 5.15 -10.64
N LEU A 230 -0.65 5.01 -9.72
CA LEU A 230 -0.25 3.73 -9.16
C LEU A 230 -0.73 3.70 -7.71
N VAL A 231 -1.32 2.57 -7.29
CA VAL A 231 -1.66 2.31 -5.89
C VAL A 231 -1.19 0.92 -5.53
N ALA A 232 -0.50 0.78 -4.41
CA ALA A 232 0.17 -0.45 -4.04
C ALA A 232 -0.20 -0.87 -2.62
N GLU A 233 -0.36 -2.17 -2.41
CA GLU A 233 -0.61 -2.77 -1.10
C GLU A 233 0.23 -4.03 -0.94
N LYS A 234 0.58 -4.37 0.30
CA LYS A 234 1.30 -5.60 0.62
C LYS A 234 0.48 -6.83 0.22
N CYS A 235 1.12 -7.78 -0.45
CA CYS A 235 0.52 -9.04 -0.85
C CYS A 235 1.53 -10.17 -0.66
N GLY A 236 1.66 -10.67 0.57
CA GLY A 236 2.67 -11.67 0.94
C GLY A 236 3.93 -11.05 1.57
N THR A 237 4.99 -11.84 1.71
CA THR A 237 6.19 -11.42 2.46
C THR A 237 6.97 -10.34 1.75
N GLN A 238 7.35 -10.55 0.48
CA GLN A 238 8.10 -9.61 -0.38
C GLN A 238 7.40 -9.43 -1.72
N SER A 239 6.13 -9.05 -1.67
CA SER A 239 5.29 -8.96 -2.85
C SER A 239 4.22 -7.89 -2.65
N THR A 240 3.90 -7.23 -3.75
CA THR A 240 3.04 -6.05 -3.81
C THR A 240 1.93 -6.33 -4.80
N LEU A 241 0.70 -6.07 -4.39
CA LEU A 241 -0.42 -5.96 -5.29
C LEU A 241 -0.46 -4.50 -5.78
N LEU A 242 -0.30 -4.31 -7.10
CA LEU A 242 -0.22 -2.99 -7.71
C LEU A 242 -1.43 -2.78 -8.64
N ALA A 243 -2.15 -1.69 -8.42
CA ALA A 243 -3.16 -1.19 -9.33
C ALA A 243 -2.55 -0.08 -10.20
N GLY A 244 -2.64 -0.22 -11.51
CA GLY A 244 -2.37 0.85 -12.49
C GLY A 244 -3.69 1.38 -13.05
N ILE A 245 -3.93 2.67 -12.91
CA ILE A 245 -5.21 3.30 -13.28
C ILE A 245 -4.98 4.31 -14.40
N ASP A 246 -5.63 4.06 -15.52
CA ASP A 246 -5.79 4.99 -16.64
C ASP A 246 -7.14 5.71 -16.46
N LYS A 247 -7.10 6.86 -15.80
CA LYS A 247 -8.33 7.60 -15.47
C LYS A 247 -8.94 8.29 -16.68
N ASP A 248 -8.15 8.50 -17.73
CA ASP A 248 -8.60 9.18 -18.94
C ASP A 248 -9.52 8.26 -19.76
N THR A 249 -9.23 6.96 -19.80
CA THR A 249 -10.09 5.93 -20.38
C THR A 249 -11.06 5.30 -19.37
N GLY A 250 -10.79 5.45 -18.08
CA GLY A 250 -11.52 4.79 -16.99
C GLY A 250 -11.13 3.31 -16.79
N SER A 251 -10.05 2.85 -17.43
CA SER A 251 -9.57 1.47 -17.29
C SER A 251 -8.58 1.36 -16.14
N ALA A 252 -8.59 0.23 -15.45
CA ALA A 252 -7.59 -0.06 -14.44
C ALA A 252 -7.18 -1.53 -14.49
N PHE A 253 -5.92 -1.80 -14.15
CA PHE A 253 -5.30 -3.12 -14.29
C PHE A 253 -4.58 -3.50 -12.99
N LEU A 254 -4.64 -4.78 -12.66
CA LEU A 254 -4.05 -5.32 -11.45
C LEU A 254 -2.80 -6.13 -11.79
N TYR A 255 -1.76 -6.00 -10.97
CA TYR A 255 -0.47 -6.66 -11.14
C TYR A 255 0.01 -7.26 -9.82
N ALA A 256 0.54 -8.48 -9.87
CA ALA A 256 1.37 -8.99 -8.79
C ALA A 256 2.83 -8.66 -9.09
N VAL A 257 3.45 -7.88 -8.22
CA VAL A 257 4.84 -7.45 -8.31
C VAL A 257 5.62 -8.17 -7.22
N GLY A 258 6.66 -8.92 -7.61
CA GLY A 258 7.57 -9.55 -6.67
C GLY A 258 8.59 -8.56 -6.11
N HIS A 259 9.59 -9.09 -5.41
CA HIS A 259 10.71 -8.31 -4.88
C HIS A 259 11.36 -7.42 -5.95
N ALA A 260 11.35 -6.11 -5.70
CA ALA A 260 11.70 -5.09 -6.68
C ALA A 260 13.22 -4.90 -6.83
N ASN A 261 13.86 -5.66 -7.72
CA ASN A 261 15.33 -5.66 -7.93
C ASN A 261 15.75 -5.19 -9.34
N GLY A 262 15.11 -4.13 -9.84
CA GLY A 262 15.41 -3.56 -11.16
C GLY A 262 14.83 -4.41 -12.29
N ALA A 263 15.63 -4.71 -13.32
CA ALA A 263 15.13 -5.43 -14.49
C ALA A 263 14.65 -6.87 -14.16
N SER A 264 15.17 -7.46 -13.08
CA SER A 264 14.80 -8.80 -12.61
C SER A 264 13.48 -8.83 -11.83
N THR A 265 12.83 -7.68 -11.58
CA THR A 265 11.57 -7.64 -10.85
C THR A 265 10.52 -8.42 -11.65
N VAL A 266 9.94 -9.44 -11.02
CA VAL A 266 8.83 -10.19 -11.59
C VAL A 266 7.57 -9.35 -11.51
N ILE A 267 6.89 -9.16 -12.64
CA ILE A 267 5.60 -8.48 -12.71
C ILE A 267 4.65 -9.37 -13.51
N LYS A 268 3.60 -9.86 -12.84
CA LYS A 268 2.54 -10.66 -13.46
C LYS A 268 1.28 -9.82 -13.57
N GLY A 269 0.78 -9.63 -14.80
CA GLY A 269 -0.53 -9.04 -15.02
C GLY A 269 -1.63 -9.98 -14.53
N LEU A 270 -2.54 -9.47 -13.71
CA LEU A 270 -3.72 -10.19 -13.20
C LEU A 270 -5.01 -9.80 -13.96
N GLY A 271 -4.89 -8.89 -14.92
CA GLY A 271 -5.96 -8.51 -15.84
C GLY A 271 -6.58 -7.15 -15.52
N LYS A 272 -7.58 -6.79 -16.33
CA LYS A 272 -8.37 -5.56 -16.18
C LYS A 272 -9.34 -5.72 -15.01
N MET A 273 -9.43 -4.71 -14.16
CA MET A 273 -10.39 -4.64 -13.05
C MET A 273 -11.78 -4.26 -13.59
N PRO A 274 -12.87 -4.88 -13.09
CA PRO A 274 -14.23 -4.54 -13.52
C PRO A 274 -14.69 -3.16 -13.03
N GLY A 275 -15.36 -2.44 -13.93
CA GLY A 275 -15.99 -1.14 -13.71
C GLY A 275 -15.19 0.05 -14.25
N ASP A 276 -15.63 1.26 -13.90
CA ASP A 276 -15.09 2.54 -14.38
C ASP A 276 -14.24 3.19 -13.28
N PHE A 277 -13.06 3.70 -13.65
CA PHE A 277 -12.08 4.30 -12.74
C PHE A 277 -11.69 5.71 -13.19
N LYS A 278 -12.66 6.63 -13.19
CA LYS A 278 -12.51 8.03 -13.66
C LYS A 278 -12.45 9.07 -12.56
N ASP A 279 -12.33 8.64 -11.31
CA ASP A 279 -12.24 9.60 -10.21
C ASP A 279 -10.97 10.46 -10.36
N PRO A 280 -11.05 11.76 -10.02
CA PRO A 280 -9.93 12.67 -10.18
C PRO A 280 -8.74 12.37 -9.28
N VAL A 281 -8.89 11.59 -8.21
CA VAL A 281 -7.80 11.22 -7.29
C VAL A 281 -7.99 9.79 -6.83
N TYR A 282 -6.90 9.01 -6.84
CA TYR A 282 -6.81 7.66 -6.29
C TYR A 282 -5.66 7.58 -5.27
N PHE A 283 -5.84 6.75 -4.25
CA PHE A 283 -4.88 6.54 -3.17
C PHE A 283 -5.06 5.17 -2.52
N LEU A 284 -4.09 4.74 -1.72
CA LEU A 284 -4.25 3.56 -0.89
C LEU A 284 -5.08 3.93 0.35
N ASN A 285 -6.14 3.18 0.62
CA ASN A 285 -6.80 3.22 1.92
C ASN A 285 -6.34 2.00 2.73
N THR A 286 -5.61 2.20 3.81
CA THR A 286 -5.10 1.12 4.66
C THR A 286 -5.67 1.24 6.08
N ALA A 287 -5.32 0.32 6.96
CA ALA A 287 -5.75 0.35 8.36
C ALA A 287 -4.56 0.45 9.30
N GLU A 288 -4.74 1.12 10.43
CA GLU A 288 -3.78 1.13 11.51
C GLU A 288 -3.51 -0.31 11.98
N GLY A 289 -2.24 -0.63 12.21
CA GLY A 289 -1.82 -1.99 12.58
C GLY A 289 -1.64 -2.92 11.38
N ASN A 290 -1.94 -2.50 10.15
CA ASN A 290 -1.46 -3.24 8.98
C ASN A 290 0.07 -3.28 8.98
N ALA A 291 0.62 -4.43 8.57
CA ALA A 291 2.06 -4.58 8.46
C ALA A 291 2.62 -3.58 7.44
N PRO A 292 3.78 -2.95 7.70
CA PRO A 292 4.39 -2.02 6.76
C PRO A 292 4.59 -2.66 5.38
N LEU A 293 4.51 -1.84 4.34
CA LEU A 293 4.75 -2.29 2.97
C LEU A 293 6.16 -2.89 2.86
N PHE A 294 6.30 -3.98 2.11
CA PHE A 294 7.61 -4.62 1.92
C PHE A 294 7.63 -5.34 0.57
N GLY A 295 7.85 -4.56 -0.50
CA GLY A 295 7.91 -5.00 -1.89
C GLY A 295 9.31 -5.04 -2.48
N GLU A 296 10.33 -4.60 -1.73
CA GLU A 296 11.77 -4.75 -2.01
C GLU A 296 12.41 -5.69 -0.97
#